data_AF-A0AAP5YTC2-F1
#
_entry.id   AF-A0AAP5YTC2-F1
#
_cell.length_a   1.000
_cell.length_b   1.000
_cell.length_c   1.000
_cell.angle_alpha   90.00
_cell.angle_beta   90.00
_cell.angle_gamma   90.00
#
_symmetry.space_group_name_H-M   'P 1'
#
loop_
_entity.id
_entity.type
_entity.pdbx_description
1 polymer ?
#
loop_
_entity_poly.entity_id
_entity_poly.type
_entity_poly.pdbx_seq_one_letter_code
_entity_poly.pdbx_strand_id
1 'polypeptide(L)'
;MTNLTIFYDGTCPLCAKEMKALKQRDSKQHIKTVDIYSDTFADYPQIDPEQANTILHALNEKGELLLGLDVTHRAWQLVGRGWLYAPLRWRLVKPVADWLYLKFAKNRYRVSYWLTGTSRCNSGSCSR
;
A
#
# COMPACT_ATOMS: atom_id res chain seq x y z
N MET A 1 -10.47 -11.53 -12.99
CA MET A 1 -9.01 -11.76 -13.05
C MET A 1 -8.35 -10.67 -12.24
N THR A 2 -7.32 -11.03 -11.47
CA THR A 2 -6.56 -10.06 -10.67
C THR A 2 -5.62 -9.29 -11.60
N ASN A 3 -5.74 -7.96 -11.62
CA ASN A 3 -4.93 -7.06 -12.43
C ASN A 3 -3.77 -6.44 -11.65
N LEU A 4 -3.86 -6.43 -10.31
CA LEU A 4 -2.86 -5.84 -9.42
C LEU A 4 -2.78 -6.63 -8.11
N THR A 5 -1.59 -7.06 -7.73
CA THR A 5 -1.30 -7.66 -6.42
C THR A 5 -0.48 -6.69 -5.60
N ILE A 6 -1.03 -6.19 -4.49
CA ILE A 6 -0.42 -5.20 -3.61
C ILE A 6 0.15 -5.90 -2.39
N PHE A 7 1.41 -5.61 -2.07
CA PHE A 7 2.12 -6.10 -0.89
C PHE A 7 2.16 -5.01 0.17
N TYR A 8 1.61 -5.29 1.34
CA TYR A 8 1.46 -4.31 2.41
C TYR A 8 1.79 -4.90 3.77
N ASP A 9 2.06 -4.02 4.73
CA ASP A 9 2.25 -4.37 6.13
C ASP A 9 0.88 -4.37 6.85
N GLY A 10 0.39 -5.57 7.20
CA GLY A 10 -0.86 -5.74 7.94
C GLY A 10 -0.80 -5.26 9.40
N THR A 11 0.39 -5.09 9.97
CA THR A 11 0.59 -4.59 11.33
C THR A 11 0.49 -3.06 11.43
N CYS A 12 0.47 -2.36 10.30
CA CYS A 12 0.27 -0.91 10.24
C CYS A 12 -1.23 -0.59 10.11
N PRO A 13 -1.89 -0.02 11.14
CA PRO A 13 -3.35 0.23 11.12
C PRO A 13 -3.80 1.09 9.93
N LEU A 14 -3.00 2.09 9.55
CA LEU A 14 -3.30 2.94 8.39
C LEU A 14 -3.23 2.15 7.08
N CYS A 15 -2.18 1.37 6.86
CA CYS A 15 -2.03 0.55 5.65
C CYS A 15 -3.18 -0.47 5.56
N ALA A 16 -3.46 -1.19 6.65
CA ALA A 16 -4.55 -2.16 6.71
C ALA A 16 -5.91 -1.52 6.45
N LYS A 17 -6.17 -0.32 7.01
CA LYS A 17 -7.40 0.44 6.76
C LYS A 17 -7.52 0.87 5.30
N GLU A 18 -6.43 1.30 4.67
CA GLU A 18 -6.41 1.65 3.24
C GLU A 18 -6.71 0.43 2.37
N MET A 19 -6.04 -0.71 2.61
CA MET A 19 -6.27 -1.95 1.87
C MET A 19 -7.70 -2.45 2.03
N LYS A 20 -8.28 -2.36 3.23
CA LYS A 20 -9.69 -2.67 3.48
C LYS A 20 -10.63 -1.75 2.70
N ALA A 21 -10.38 -0.44 2.72
CA ALA A 21 -11.19 0.54 2.00
C ALA A 21 -11.12 0.37 0.48
N LEU A 22 -9.96 -0.07 -0.02
CA LEU A 22 -9.73 -0.40 -1.42
C LEU A 22 -10.48 -1.68 -1.81
N LYS A 23 -10.33 -2.77 -1.04
CA LYS A 23 -11.05 -4.03 -1.24
C LYS A 23 -12.57 -3.87 -1.22
N GLN A 24 -13.10 -3.06 -0.33
CA GLN A 24 -14.54 -2.75 -0.27
C GLN A 24 -15.07 -2.07 -1.53
N ARG A 25 -14.21 -1.36 -2.27
CA ARG A 25 -14.57 -0.66 -3.52
C ARG A 25 -14.26 -1.46 -4.76
N ASP A 26 -13.43 -2.49 -4.64
CA ASP A 26 -13.06 -3.40 -5.71
C ASP A 26 -14.18 -4.41 -6.01
N SER A 27 -15.30 -3.91 -6.53
CA SER A 27 -16.46 -4.71 -6.93
C SER A 27 -16.16 -5.76 -7.99
N LYS A 28 -15.09 -5.56 -8.78
CA LYS A 28 -14.69 -6.44 -9.88
C LYS A 28 -13.56 -7.41 -9.50
N GLN A 29 -13.10 -7.38 -8.25
CA GLN A 29 -12.02 -8.22 -7.73
C GLN A 29 -10.73 -8.14 -8.57
N HIS A 30 -10.38 -6.94 -9.04
CA HIS A 30 -9.16 -6.69 -9.80
C HIS A 30 -7.92 -6.62 -8.92
N ILE A 31 -8.07 -6.48 -7.61
CA ILE A 31 -6.97 -6.23 -6.69
C ILE A 31 -6.82 -7.40 -5.73
N LYS A 32 -5.65 -8.01 -5.67
CA LYS A 32 -5.22 -8.93 -4.61
C LYS A 32 -4.34 -8.15 -3.64
N THR A 33 -4.53 -8.37 -2.34
CA THR A 33 -3.71 -7.76 -1.29
C THR A 33 -3.04 -8.89 -0.54
N VAL A 34 -1.73 -8.84 -0.40
CA VAL A 34 -0.90 -9.84 0.27
C VAL A 34 -0.19 -9.15 1.42
N ASP A 35 -0.37 -9.67 2.63
CA ASP A 35 0.38 -9.20 3.79
C ASP A 35 1.79 -9.77 3.72
N ILE A 36 2.80 -8.91 3.83
CA ILE A 36 4.22 -9.29 3.81
C ILE A 36 4.61 -10.23 4.96
N TYR A 37 3.80 -10.29 6.02
CA TYR A 37 3.99 -11.19 7.16
C TYR A 37 3.15 -12.48 7.08
N SER A 38 2.38 -12.67 6.02
CA SER A 38 1.57 -13.88 5.83
C SER A 38 2.34 -14.97 5.07
N ASP A 39 1.97 -16.22 5.29
CA ASP A 39 2.55 -17.36 4.56
C ASP A 39 2.38 -17.25 3.03
N THR A 40 1.32 -16.55 2.58
CA THR A 40 1.08 -16.30 1.15
C THR A 40 2.13 -15.39 0.50
N PHE A 41 2.96 -14.70 1.28
CA PHE A 41 4.07 -13.91 0.75
C PHE A 41 5.19 -14.80 0.18
N ALA A 42 5.31 -16.05 0.66
CA ALA A 42 6.32 -17.00 0.17
C ALA A 42 6.17 -17.32 -1.34
N ASP A 43 4.98 -17.12 -1.89
CA ASP A 43 4.70 -17.28 -3.33
C ASP A 43 5.32 -16.18 -4.22
N TYR A 44 5.93 -15.15 -3.60
CA TYR A 44 6.45 -13.96 -4.29
C TYR A 44 7.93 -13.67 -3.97
N PRO A 45 8.86 -14.60 -4.29
CA PRO A 45 10.28 -14.47 -3.97
C PRO A 45 10.98 -13.27 -4.63
N GLN A 46 10.37 -12.68 -5.67
CA GLN A 46 10.86 -11.47 -6.34
C GLN A 46 10.63 -10.17 -5.56
N ILE A 47 9.82 -10.21 -4.49
CA ILE A 47 9.54 -9.05 -3.66
C ILE A 47 10.40 -9.14 -2.39
N ASP A 48 11.23 -8.13 -2.19
CA ASP A 48 12.01 -8.00 -0.96
C ASP A 48 11.09 -7.51 0.18
N PRO A 49 10.93 -8.29 1.27
CA PRO A 49 10.06 -7.92 2.37
C PRO A 49 10.53 -6.64 3.09
N GLU A 50 11.84 -6.37 3.21
CA GLU A 50 12.35 -5.16 3.87
C GLU A 50 12.04 -3.91 3.04
N GLN A 51 12.17 -4.02 1.71
CA GLN A 51 11.81 -2.94 0.80
C GLN A 51 10.29 -2.74 0.72
N ALA A 52 9.51 -3.81 0.67
CA ALA A 52 8.05 -3.77 0.73
C ALA A 52 7.53 -3.21 2.06
N ASN A 53 8.31 -3.38 3.13
CA ASN A 53 8.05 -2.76 4.41
C ASN A 53 8.36 -1.25 4.42
N THR A 54 9.21 -0.77 3.52
CA THR A 54 9.61 0.65 3.46
C THR A 54 8.78 1.43 2.45
N ILE A 55 8.51 0.85 1.28
CA ILE A 55 7.77 1.45 0.18
C ILE A 55 6.69 0.46 -0.23
N LEU A 56 5.50 0.95 -0.57
CA LEU A 56 4.40 0.09 -1.01
C LEU A 56 4.76 -0.58 -2.33
N HIS A 57 4.68 -1.90 -2.42
CA HIS A 57 4.99 -2.65 -3.64
C HIS A 57 3.70 -3.21 -4.25
N ALA A 58 3.64 -3.28 -5.57
CA ALA A 58 2.63 -4.08 -6.25
C ALA A 58 3.16 -4.69 -7.55
N LEU A 59 2.64 -5.85 -7.90
CA LEU A 59 2.85 -6.47 -9.21
C LEU A 59 1.57 -6.31 -10.03
N ASN A 60 1.71 -5.82 -11.25
CA ASN A 60 0.58 -5.80 -12.19
C ASN A 60 0.40 -7.15 -12.90
N GLU A 61 -0.62 -7.25 -13.74
CA GLU A 61 -0.92 -8.44 -14.57
C GLU A 61 0.22 -8.88 -15.50
N LYS A 62 1.19 -8.00 -15.79
CA LYS A 62 2.37 -8.29 -16.61
C LYS A 62 3.58 -8.71 -15.77
N GLY A 63 3.47 -8.71 -14.45
CA GLY A 63 4.59 -8.95 -13.53
C GLY A 63 5.52 -7.75 -13.35
N GLU A 64 5.12 -6.55 -13.80
CA GLU A 64 5.91 -5.33 -13.60
C GLU A 64 5.75 -4.84 -12.15
N LEU A 65 6.87 -4.48 -11.53
CA LEU A 65 6.90 -3.94 -10.17
C LEU A 65 6.55 -2.43 -10.17
N LEU A 66 5.50 -2.10 -9.46
CA LEU A 66 5.07 -0.73 -9.15
C LEU A 66 5.42 -0.40 -7.70
N LEU A 67 5.79 0.86 -7.45
CA LEU A 67 6.28 1.32 -6.15
C LEU A 67 5.55 2.58 -5.67
N GLY A 68 5.36 2.67 -4.35
CA GLY A 68 4.87 3.85 -3.65
C GLY A 68 3.55 4.39 -4.20
N LEU A 69 3.51 5.68 -4.50
CA LEU A 69 2.30 6.33 -4.99
C LEU A 69 1.86 5.86 -6.39
N ASP A 70 2.72 5.22 -7.18
CA ASP A 70 2.29 4.60 -8.44
C ASP A 70 1.39 3.39 -8.19
N VAL A 71 1.63 2.64 -7.11
CA VAL A 71 0.74 1.58 -6.63
C VAL A 71 -0.60 2.16 -6.23
N THR A 72 -0.60 3.20 -5.38
CA THR A 72 -1.84 3.87 -4.93
C THR A 72 -2.64 4.38 -6.12
N HIS A 73 -2.02 5.12 -7.04
CA HIS A 73 -2.70 5.62 -8.23
C HIS A 73 -3.31 4.48 -9.07
N ARG A 74 -2.54 3.43 -9.36
CA ARG A 74 -3.03 2.29 -10.15
C ARG A 74 -4.16 1.53 -9.45
N ALA A 75 -4.04 1.29 -8.16
CA ALA A 75 -5.06 0.62 -7.35
C ALA A 75 -6.38 1.41 -7.36
N TRP A 76 -6.32 2.71 -7.10
CA TRP A 76 -7.51 3.56 -7.10
C TRP A 76 -8.10 3.77 -8.49
N GLN A 77 -7.27 3.73 -9.55
CA GLN A 77 -7.73 3.71 -10.93
C GLN A 77 -8.57 2.47 -11.25
N LEU A 78 -8.14 1.28 -10.81
CA LEU A 78 -8.86 0.01 -11.04
C LEU A 78 -10.24 -0.01 -10.38
N VAL A 79 -10.42 0.67 -9.24
CA VAL A 79 -11.72 0.80 -8.55
C VAL A 79 -12.53 2.04 -8.98
N GLY A 80 -12.17 2.68 -10.11
CA GLY A 80 -12.92 3.79 -10.68
C GLY A 80 -12.73 5.15 -10.02
N ARG A 81 -11.71 5.31 -9.16
CA ARG A 81 -11.38 6.56 -8.45
C ARG A 81 -10.00 7.11 -8.81
N GLY A 82 -9.46 6.71 -9.96
CA GLY A 82 -8.16 7.18 -10.43
C GLY A 82 -8.05 8.70 -10.50
N TRP A 83 -9.16 9.38 -10.84
CA TRP A 83 -9.20 10.85 -10.93
C TRP A 83 -8.85 11.56 -9.63
N LEU A 84 -9.13 10.97 -8.47
CA LEU A 84 -8.80 11.55 -7.16
C LEU A 84 -7.29 11.53 -6.90
N TYR A 85 -6.59 10.53 -7.45
CA TYR A 85 -5.16 10.31 -7.25
C TYR A 85 -4.33 10.74 -8.47
N ALA A 86 -4.97 11.07 -9.59
CA ALA A 86 -4.32 11.51 -10.82
C ALA A 86 -3.45 12.78 -10.62
N PRO A 87 -3.85 13.79 -9.82
CA PRO A 87 -3.00 14.96 -9.57
C PRO A 87 -1.64 14.61 -8.95
N LEU A 88 -1.56 13.53 -8.16
CA LEU A 88 -0.30 13.08 -7.56
C LEU A 88 0.74 12.62 -8.59
N ARG A 89 0.32 12.36 -9.83
CA ARG A 89 1.18 11.90 -10.93
C ARG A 89 1.44 12.98 -11.98
N TRP A 90 0.92 14.21 -11.81
CA TRP A 90 1.21 15.32 -12.72
C TRP A 90 2.69 15.70 -12.67
N ARG A 91 3.28 16.07 -13.82
CA ARG A 91 4.74 16.30 -13.95
C ARG A 91 5.33 17.25 -12.91
N LEU A 92 4.57 18.27 -12.49
CA LEU A 92 5.00 19.24 -11.48
C LEU A 92 4.75 18.78 -10.04
N VAL A 93 3.71 17.98 -9.81
CA VAL A 93 3.28 17.55 -8.47
C VAL A 93 3.99 16.27 -8.05
N LYS A 94 4.25 15.37 -9.00
CA LYS A 94 4.91 14.07 -8.79
C LYS A 94 6.17 14.16 -7.91
N PRO A 95 7.16 15.02 -8.19
CA PRO A 95 8.38 15.06 -7.38
C PRO A 95 8.10 15.44 -5.92
N VAL A 96 7.18 16.38 -5.69
CA VAL A 96 6.79 16.82 -4.34
C VAL A 96 6.00 15.72 -3.63
N ALA A 97 5.06 15.08 -4.34
CA ALA A 97 4.25 14.00 -3.80
C ALA A 97 5.10 12.77 -3.42
N ASP A 98 6.04 12.38 -4.27
CA ASP A 98 6.95 11.27 -4.01
C ASP A 98 7.88 11.58 -2.82
N TRP A 99 8.37 12.83 -2.71
CA TRP A 99 9.16 13.26 -1.56
C TRP A 99 8.35 13.21 -0.25
N LEU A 100 7.12 13.72 -0.25
CA LEU A 100 6.20 13.64 0.90
C LEU A 100 5.89 12.18 1.26
N TYR A 101 5.67 11.34 0.26
CA TYR A 101 5.43 9.92 0.45
C TYR A 101 6.62 9.23 1.12
N LEU A 102 7.86 9.50 0.71
CA LEU A 102 9.05 8.91 1.35
C LEU A 102 9.18 9.37 2.81
N LYS A 103 8.86 10.64 3.11
CA LYS A 103 8.82 11.14 4.49
C LYS A 103 7.73 10.45 5.31
N PHE A 104 6.55 10.27 4.72
CA PHE A 104 5.45 9.51 5.32
C PHE A 104 5.87 8.07 5.59
N ALA A 105 6.41 7.37 4.59
CA ALA A 105 6.76 5.96 4.66
C ALA A 105 7.82 5.70 5.74
N LYS A 106 8.82 6.58 5.85
CA LYS A 106 9.82 6.55 6.94
C LYS A 106 9.22 6.75 8.33
N ASN A 107 8.12 7.50 8.44
CA ASN A 107 7.46 7.81 9.71
C ASN A 107 6.10 7.10 9.86
N ARG A 108 5.82 6.07 9.05
CA ARG A 108 4.47 5.54 8.83
C ARG A 108 3.78 5.08 10.10
N TYR A 109 4.52 4.55 11.08
CA TYR A 109 3.94 4.14 12.37
C TYR A 109 3.49 5.33 13.21
N ARG A 110 4.30 6.40 13.26
CA ARG A 110 3.93 7.64 13.96
C ARG A 110 2.75 8.32 13.29
N VAL A 111 2.76 8.37 11.94
CA VAL A 111 1.67 8.95 11.17
C VAL A 111 0.40 8.10 11.28
N SER A 112 0.52 6.78 11.24
CA SER A 112 -0.59 5.86 11.46
C SER A 112 -1.21 6.07 12.83
N TYR A 113 -0.40 6.14 13.89
CA TYR A 113 -0.89 6.43 15.23
C TYR A 113 -1.63 7.78 15.29
N TRP A 114 -1.04 8.83 14.72
CA TRP A 114 -1.65 10.16 14.70
C TRP A 114 -2.98 10.21 13.91
N LEU A 115 -3.06 9.50 12.78
CA LEU A 115 -4.26 9.51 11.91
C LEU A 115 -5.36 8.54 12.34
N THR A 116 -4.99 7.41 12.93
CA THR A 116 -5.94 6.34 13.29
C THR A 116 -6.26 6.29 14.79
N GLY A 117 -5.42 6.90 15.63
CA GLY A 117 -5.48 6.76 17.08
C GLY A 117 -5.07 5.37 17.59
N THR A 118 -4.77 4.43 16.69
CA THR A 118 -4.38 3.06 17.00
C THR A 118 -2.89 2.89 16.79
N SER A 119 -2.17 2.50 17.84
CA SER A 119 -0.79 2.05 17.74
C SER A 119 -0.77 0.58 17.31
N ARG A 120 0.33 0.16 16.67
CA ARG A 120 0.61 -1.26 16.40
C ARG A 120 0.57 -2.12 17.67
N CYS A 121 0.75 -1.50 18.84
CA CYS A 121 0.59 -2.12 20.15
C CYS A 121 -0.55 -1.43 20.90
N ASN A 122 -1.69 -2.10 21.05
CA ASN A 122 -2.69 -1.69 22.03
C ASN A 122 -2.31 -2.38 23.35
N SER A 123 -2.05 -1.62 24.41
CA SER A 123 -1.88 -2.13 25.78
C SER A 123 -0.93 -3.33 25.95
N GLY A 124 0.39 -3.12 25.77
CA GLY A 124 1.42 -4.04 26.28
C GLY A 124 1.80 -5.25 25.42
N SER A 125 1.10 -5.54 24.32
CA SER A 125 1.53 -6.57 23.36
C SER A 125 1.73 -5.97 21.97
N CYS A 126 2.95 -6.08 21.45
CA CYS A 126 3.25 -5.77 20.06
C CYS A 126 3.18 -7.07 19.26
N SER A 127 2.25 -7.17 18.32
CA SER A 127 2.26 -8.24 17.32
C SER A 127 3.52 -8.10 16.47
N ARG A 128 4.34 -9.15 16.55
CA ARG A 128 5.68 -9.27 15.96
C ARG A 128 5.59 -9.33 14.45
#